data_AF-A0A7X2N091-F1
#
_entry.id   AF-A0A7X2N091-F1
#
_cell.length_a   1.000
_cell.length_b   1.000
_cell.length_c   1.000
_cell.angle_alpha   90.00
_cell.angle_beta   90.00
_cell.angle_gamma   90.00
#
_symmetry.space_group_name_H-M   'P 1'
#
loop_
_entity.id
_entity.type
_entity.pdbx_description
1 polymer ?
#
loop_
_entity_poly.entity_id
_entity_poly.type
_entity_poly.pdbx_seq_one_letter_code
_entity_poly.pdbx_strand_id
1 'polypeptide(L)'
;MIGIGTFLFCLIYSLANKEYKYSVYTILSMALCFAIMGIELVPGLIGGMASMDSEAAIANMAGWSEKASISLNPFLRIKGEMDLYYFGASILFTAFLGFLLCSKEINAGFIAAALIFFGTTKAFVPIVKLLPLKQAFWMERFTPIAYCLLFISLMMWKKSKKIFIYFLVILIAMDCIPSLKFFEFDKDKIVTAQQGVINNEQRYLLKEGRAITENRFALMDLSTYGAFPSYIMSENYDDAVKYVFGWAHWGSSTLPNIVMINTAFEKGYYEYMFDRLLELGSDTVLIKKNLLKEKDFKKLNDSAAKLNYSLVLENENGYLYKLGYHGTFGTISSYNNIAIGSTSDYISFIYPDFKKGKSININDYSYEELKNYKRIYLSGFTYSNRNEAEKMIDKLGRSGVMIYIDMNGVPVNRTTGIRSFLGIDAFDITFSRHYPEITYKGRNIIPKRFEGENAEWNTVYLGNLKNVYSYADFNGKKLDCIGTGENQNIYFIGFNLLYHDIETFDDSIRYIIDDIFECDGSILPKRELVRLDVDYKKDEIIINSYYDNVNTNIAFQDNFRSLKNIKTDNNLIIVDKGTTKLRIVYSYFKTGLIVTVIGIILEIVVLILFIKDNTNDECEEKF
;
A
#
# COMPACT_ATOMS: atom_id res chain seq x y z
N MET A 1 -0.31 20.27 -1.55
CA MET A 1 0.09 20.70 -2.91
C MET A 1 0.07 22.23 -3.03
N ILE A 2 -1.09 22.89 -2.85
CA ILE A 2 -1.16 24.38 -2.88
C ILE A 2 -0.13 25.02 -1.94
N GLY A 3 -0.04 24.57 -0.68
CA GLY A 3 0.98 25.07 0.26
C GLY A 3 2.43 24.94 -0.23
N ILE A 4 2.78 23.83 -0.88
CA ILE A 4 4.14 23.61 -1.42
C ILE A 4 4.38 24.48 -2.66
N GLY A 5 3.38 24.62 -3.54
CA GLY A 5 3.48 25.49 -4.72
C GLY A 5 3.60 26.97 -4.34
N THR A 6 2.82 27.43 -3.36
CA THR A 6 2.93 28.79 -2.83
C THR A 6 4.25 29.00 -2.07
N PHE A 7 4.71 28.01 -1.29
CA PHE A 7 6.03 28.07 -0.67
C PHE A 7 7.13 28.29 -1.71
N LEU A 8 7.10 27.55 -2.83
CA LEU A 8 8.06 27.73 -3.92
C LEU A 8 8.01 29.16 -4.48
N PHE A 9 6.80 29.68 -4.74
CA PHE A 9 6.61 31.07 -5.19
C PHE A 9 7.20 32.07 -4.19
N CYS A 10 6.82 31.98 -2.91
CA CYS A 10 7.27 32.86 -1.84
C CYS A 10 8.80 32.81 -1.66
N LEU A 11 9.40 31.62 -1.76
CA LEU A 11 10.85 31.44 -1.70
C LEU A 11 11.55 32.19 -2.85
N ILE A 12 11.08 32.00 -4.08
CA ILE A 12 11.65 32.68 -5.25
C ILE A 12 11.47 34.20 -5.12
N TYR A 13 10.26 34.65 -4.76
CA TYR A 13 9.95 36.06 -4.56
C TYR A 13 10.87 36.69 -3.52
N SER A 14 11.06 36.04 -2.37
CA SER A 14 11.92 36.55 -1.31
C SER A 14 13.39 36.58 -1.67
N LEU A 15 13.89 35.59 -2.41
CA LEU A 15 15.27 35.59 -2.90
C LEU A 15 15.50 36.68 -3.95
N ALA A 16 14.54 36.88 -4.85
CA ALA A 16 14.65 37.86 -5.94
C ALA A 16 14.57 39.31 -5.43
N ASN A 17 13.69 39.58 -4.46
CA ASN A 17 13.41 40.92 -3.95
C ASN A 17 14.11 41.23 -2.62
N LYS A 18 14.78 40.24 -2.00
CA LYS A 18 15.41 40.34 -0.67
C LYS A 18 14.44 40.71 0.47
N GLU A 19 13.14 40.46 0.27
CA GLU A 19 12.08 40.71 1.23
C GLU A 19 11.41 39.39 1.64
N TYR A 20 11.51 39.05 2.92
CA TYR A 20 10.99 37.77 3.44
C TYR A 20 9.77 37.93 4.36
N LYS A 21 9.53 39.12 4.91
CA LYS A 21 8.49 39.41 5.91
C LYS A 21 7.10 38.95 5.46
N TYR A 22 6.64 39.44 4.30
CA TYR A 22 5.32 39.08 3.73
C TYR A 22 5.21 37.61 3.31
N SER A 23 6.30 37.03 2.78
CA SER A 23 6.36 35.60 2.46
C SER A 23 6.22 34.73 3.71
N VAL A 24 6.86 35.12 4.81
CA VAL A 24 6.76 34.41 6.10
C VAL A 24 5.33 34.45 6.61
N TYR A 25 4.67 35.62 6.63
CA TYR A 25 3.26 35.72 7.03
C TYR A 25 2.34 34.85 6.16
N THR A 26 2.56 34.86 4.85
CA THR A 26 1.78 34.04 3.90
C THR A 26 1.95 32.55 4.19
N ILE A 27 3.19 32.07 4.34
CA ILE A 27 3.47 30.65 4.60
C ILE A 27 2.93 30.24 5.98
N LEU A 28 3.08 31.08 7.00
CA LEU A 28 2.55 30.81 8.34
C LEU A 28 1.02 30.71 8.32
N SER A 29 0.33 31.66 7.69
CA SER A 29 -1.13 31.64 7.57
C SER A 29 -1.62 30.39 6.84
N MET A 30 -0.97 30.02 5.72
CA MET A 30 -1.28 28.78 5.02
C MET A 30 -1.03 27.51 5.85
N ALA A 31 0.01 27.50 6.67
CA ALA A 31 0.30 26.38 7.57
C ALA A 31 -0.77 26.28 8.67
N LEU A 32 -1.21 27.42 9.23
CA LEU A 32 -2.23 27.50 10.26
C LEU A 32 -3.62 27.11 9.75
N CYS A 33 -3.92 27.31 8.46
CA CYS A 33 -5.14 26.77 7.85
C CYS A 33 -5.27 25.24 8.05
N PHE A 34 -4.17 24.49 8.04
CA PHE A 34 -4.22 23.05 8.35
C PHE A 34 -4.61 22.79 9.81
N ALA A 35 -4.12 23.61 10.74
CA ALA A 35 -4.50 23.53 12.14
C ALA A 35 -5.96 23.94 12.35
N ILE A 36 -6.46 24.98 11.67
CA ILE A 36 -7.87 25.38 11.68
C ILE A 36 -8.78 24.26 11.16
N MET A 37 -8.33 23.48 10.18
CA MET A 37 -9.03 22.28 9.74
C MET A 37 -8.83 21.07 10.66
N GLY A 38 -8.33 21.25 11.88
CA GLY A 38 -7.92 20.18 12.79
C GLY A 38 -9.02 19.16 13.09
N ILE A 39 -10.30 19.58 13.16
CA ILE A 39 -11.44 18.66 13.36
C ILE A 39 -11.44 17.58 12.27
N GLU A 40 -11.28 17.95 11.00
CA GLU A 40 -11.29 17.03 9.85
C GLU A 40 -9.91 16.40 9.58
N LEU A 41 -8.84 17.17 9.74
CA LEU A 41 -7.49 16.77 9.35
C LEU A 41 -6.86 15.79 10.35
N VAL A 42 -7.05 15.99 11.66
CA VAL A 42 -6.44 15.15 12.69
C VAL A 42 -6.89 13.69 12.57
N PRO A 43 -8.20 13.37 12.48
CA PRO A 43 -8.63 11.99 12.27
C PRO A 43 -8.09 11.41 10.96
N GLY A 44 -8.12 12.19 9.87
CA GLY A 44 -7.61 11.75 8.57
C GLY A 44 -6.10 11.53 8.51
N LEU A 45 -5.30 12.17 9.38
CA LEU A 45 -3.85 12.01 9.44
C LEU A 45 -3.41 10.86 10.34
N ILE A 46 -4.07 10.64 11.48
CA ILE A 46 -3.67 9.58 12.43
C ILE A 46 -3.93 8.18 11.86
N GLY A 47 -5.00 8.00 11.07
CA GLY A 47 -5.36 6.72 10.45
C GLY A 47 -5.14 6.60 8.93
N GLY A 48 -4.67 7.66 8.25
CA GLY A 48 -4.65 7.77 6.78
C GLY A 48 -3.25 7.80 6.14
N MET A 49 -3.08 8.56 5.04
CA MET A 49 -1.89 8.55 4.17
C MET A 49 -0.51 8.66 4.87
N ALA A 50 -0.45 9.17 6.11
CA ALA A 50 0.77 9.23 6.89
C ALA A 50 1.30 7.84 7.30
N SER A 51 0.47 6.80 7.28
CA SER A 51 0.85 5.41 7.55
C SER A 51 1.15 4.59 6.28
N MET A 52 1.09 5.19 5.09
CA MET A 52 1.42 4.51 3.84
C MET A 52 2.93 4.26 3.72
N ASP A 53 3.30 3.14 3.10
CA ASP A 53 4.69 2.87 2.73
C ASP A 53 5.19 3.95 1.76
N SER A 54 6.25 4.64 2.18
CA SER A 54 6.88 5.70 1.42
C SER A 54 7.42 5.23 0.06
N GLU A 55 7.85 3.98 -0.07
CA GLU A 55 8.43 3.46 -1.31
C GLU A 55 7.37 3.21 -2.38
N ALA A 56 6.24 2.61 -2.02
CA ALA A 56 5.10 2.42 -2.90
C ALA A 56 4.55 3.77 -3.41
N ALA A 57 4.46 4.77 -2.54
CA ALA A 57 4.05 6.12 -2.93
C ALA A 57 5.00 6.76 -3.95
N ILE A 58 6.31 6.55 -3.81
CA ILE A 58 7.34 7.07 -4.71
C ILE A 58 7.31 6.38 -6.07
N ALA A 59 7.16 5.05 -6.10
CA ALA A 59 7.05 4.29 -7.35
C ALA A 59 5.86 4.77 -8.18
N ASN A 60 4.71 4.96 -7.53
CA ASN A 60 3.51 5.51 -8.16
C ASN A 60 3.73 6.94 -8.65
N MET A 61 4.31 7.83 -7.83
CA MET A 61 4.64 9.20 -8.24
C MET A 61 5.53 9.24 -9.50
N ALA A 62 6.53 8.35 -9.58
CA ALA A 62 7.41 8.26 -10.75
C ALA A 62 6.69 7.78 -12.02
N GLY A 63 5.67 6.93 -11.88
CA GLY A 63 4.82 6.48 -12.98
C GLY A 63 3.98 7.61 -13.59
N TRP A 64 3.64 8.62 -12.78
CA TRP A 64 2.91 9.84 -13.17
C TRP A 64 3.88 10.99 -13.50
N SER A 65 5.03 10.68 -14.09
CA SER A 65 5.94 11.68 -14.63
C SER A 65 6.09 11.40 -16.11
N GLU A 66 6.19 12.44 -16.94
CA GLU A 66 6.15 12.28 -18.39
C GLU A 66 7.43 12.80 -19.07
N LYS A 67 7.73 12.37 -20.29
CA LYS A 67 8.81 12.97 -21.08
C LYS A 67 8.41 14.39 -21.49
N ALA A 68 9.33 15.36 -21.40
CA ALA A 68 9.10 16.72 -21.86
C ALA A 68 8.63 16.79 -23.32
N SER A 69 9.16 15.91 -24.18
CA SER A 69 8.78 15.80 -25.60
C SER A 69 7.34 15.34 -25.82
N ILE A 70 6.72 14.70 -24.83
CA ILE A 70 5.29 14.31 -24.85
C ILE A 70 4.48 15.43 -24.22
N SER A 71 4.89 15.89 -23.03
CA SER A 71 4.19 16.90 -22.25
C SER A 71 4.08 18.29 -22.91
N LEU A 72 4.94 18.58 -23.90
CA LEU A 72 4.95 19.82 -24.69
C LEU A 72 4.53 19.63 -26.15
N ASN A 73 3.97 18.47 -26.53
CA ASN A 73 3.58 18.21 -27.92
C ASN A 73 2.06 18.29 -28.13
N PRO A 74 1.52 19.44 -28.60
CA PRO A 74 0.08 19.60 -28.85
C PRO A 74 -0.45 18.69 -29.98
N PHE A 75 0.42 18.22 -30.88
CA PHE A 75 -0.02 17.37 -32.00
C PHE A 75 -0.47 15.98 -31.56
N LEU A 76 -0.02 15.49 -30.41
CA LEU A 76 -0.49 14.21 -29.84
C LEU A 76 -1.99 14.28 -29.52
N ARG A 77 -2.48 15.44 -29.05
CA ARG A 77 -3.91 15.70 -28.84
C ARG A 77 -4.70 15.65 -30.15
N ILE A 78 -4.15 16.21 -31.23
CA ILE A 78 -4.78 16.18 -32.56
C ILE A 78 -4.92 14.74 -33.07
N LYS A 79 -3.96 13.87 -32.75
CA LYS A 79 -3.97 12.43 -33.09
C LYS A 79 -4.91 11.59 -32.22
N GLY A 80 -5.54 12.19 -31.20
CA GLY A 80 -6.46 11.50 -30.30
C GLY A 80 -5.80 10.83 -29.10
N GLU A 81 -4.51 11.08 -28.84
CA GLU A 81 -3.82 10.59 -27.64
C GLU A 81 -4.15 11.49 -26.44
N MET A 82 -5.41 11.41 -25.99
CA MET A 82 -5.97 12.27 -24.95
C MET A 82 -5.59 11.83 -23.52
N ASP A 83 -5.12 10.60 -23.35
CA ASP A 83 -4.73 10.05 -22.05
C ASP A 83 -3.30 10.44 -21.64
N LEU A 84 -2.48 10.93 -22.57
CA LEU A 84 -1.12 11.39 -22.25
C LEU A 84 -1.15 12.71 -21.48
N TYR A 85 -0.22 12.89 -20.56
CA TYR A 85 -0.13 14.13 -19.81
C TYR A 85 0.41 15.29 -20.69
N TYR A 86 -0.27 16.44 -20.68
CA TYR A 86 0.10 17.64 -21.45
C TYR A 86 0.18 18.86 -20.55
N PHE A 87 1.36 19.46 -20.41
CA PHE A 87 1.56 20.69 -19.62
C PHE A 87 1.33 21.97 -20.44
N GLY A 88 1.47 21.94 -21.76
CA GLY A 88 1.30 23.11 -22.61
C GLY A 88 2.61 23.74 -23.06
N ALA A 89 2.89 23.68 -24.35
CA ALA A 89 4.06 24.31 -24.97
C ALA A 89 4.02 25.84 -24.81
N SER A 90 2.83 26.42 -25.01
CA SER A 90 2.60 27.86 -24.88
C SER A 90 2.78 28.35 -23.44
N ILE A 91 2.40 27.54 -22.45
CA ILE A 91 2.57 27.83 -21.02
C ILE A 91 4.06 27.90 -20.68
N LEU A 92 4.85 26.88 -21.05
CA LEU A 92 6.28 26.89 -20.76
C LEU A 92 7.02 28.01 -21.50
N PHE A 93 6.66 28.27 -22.76
CA PHE A 93 7.21 29.38 -23.52
C PHE A 93 6.90 30.73 -22.87
N THR A 94 5.66 30.92 -22.40
CA THR A 94 5.24 32.13 -21.70
C THR A 94 5.97 32.28 -20.36
N ALA A 95 6.16 31.17 -19.62
CA ALA A 95 6.96 31.16 -18.40
C ALA A 95 8.41 31.60 -18.66
N PHE A 96 9.02 31.11 -19.73
CA PHE A 96 10.38 31.47 -20.10
C PHE A 96 10.51 32.95 -20.48
N LEU A 97 9.60 33.47 -21.31
CA LEU A 97 9.59 34.89 -21.68
C LEU A 97 9.32 35.80 -20.47
N GLY A 98 8.39 35.42 -19.60
CA GLY A 98 8.11 36.13 -18.36
C GLY A 98 9.29 36.14 -17.42
N PHE A 99 10.05 35.05 -17.32
CA PHE A 99 11.29 35.01 -16.55
C PHE A 99 12.35 35.99 -17.08
N LEU A 100 12.56 36.04 -18.39
CA LEU A 100 13.60 36.86 -19.01
C LEU A 100 13.28 38.36 -19.07
N LEU A 101 12.00 38.69 -19.31
CA LEU A 101 11.60 40.06 -19.67
C LEU A 101 10.84 40.79 -18.56
N CYS A 102 10.37 40.07 -17.53
CA CYS A 102 9.65 40.70 -16.43
C CYS A 102 10.60 41.18 -15.33
N SER A 103 10.13 42.11 -14.51
CA SER A 103 10.90 42.62 -13.38
C SER A 103 10.92 41.61 -12.22
N LYS A 104 11.88 41.77 -11.30
CA LYS A 104 12.13 40.82 -10.20
C LYS A 104 10.94 40.66 -9.24
N GLU A 105 10.07 41.66 -9.19
CA GLU A 105 8.88 41.68 -8.35
C GLU A 105 7.77 40.74 -8.88
N ILE A 106 7.80 40.40 -10.18
CA ILE A 106 6.72 39.65 -10.85
C ILE A 106 7.21 38.31 -11.42
N ASN A 107 8.51 38.15 -11.62
CA ASN A 107 9.09 36.97 -12.25
C ASN A 107 8.93 35.67 -11.44
N ALA A 108 8.62 35.75 -10.15
CA ALA A 108 8.50 34.59 -9.26
C ALA A 108 7.47 33.56 -9.74
N GLY A 109 6.30 34.00 -10.23
CA GLY A 109 5.25 33.08 -10.73
C GLY A 109 5.65 32.38 -12.03
N PHE A 110 6.38 33.06 -12.91
CA PHE A 110 6.93 32.46 -14.12
C PHE A 110 8.02 31.42 -13.81
N ILE A 111 8.94 31.73 -12.89
CA ILE A 111 9.98 30.78 -12.45
C ILE A 111 9.34 29.57 -11.75
N ALA A 112 8.37 29.79 -10.86
CA ALA A 112 7.68 28.71 -10.16
C ALA A 112 6.95 27.77 -11.13
N ALA A 113 6.27 28.32 -12.14
CA ALA A 113 5.60 27.52 -13.16
C ALA A 113 6.59 26.66 -13.97
N ALA A 114 7.76 27.22 -14.35
CA ALA A 114 8.81 26.48 -15.05
C ALA A 114 9.43 25.38 -14.16
N LEU A 115 9.68 25.65 -12.88
CA LEU A 115 10.20 24.65 -11.95
C LEU A 115 9.21 23.51 -11.68
N ILE A 116 7.92 23.82 -11.56
CA ILE A 116 6.87 22.80 -11.45
C ILE A 116 6.85 21.94 -12.72
N PHE A 117 6.94 22.54 -13.92
CA PHE A 117 7.06 21.78 -15.17
C PHE A 117 8.24 20.80 -15.12
N PHE A 118 9.44 21.26 -14.75
CA PHE A 118 10.61 20.36 -14.65
C PHE A 118 10.35 19.20 -13.70
N GLY A 119 9.72 19.46 -12.55
CA GLY A 119 9.31 18.42 -11.60
C GLY A 119 8.35 17.39 -12.17
N THR A 120 7.51 17.74 -13.17
CA THR A 120 6.62 16.78 -13.85
C THR A 120 7.35 15.84 -14.81
N THR A 121 8.64 16.09 -15.10
CA THR A 121 9.37 15.33 -16.10
C THR A 121 10.04 14.08 -15.53
N LYS A 122 10.07 13.00 -16.32
CA LYS A 122 10.80 11.76 -15.96
C LYS A 122 12.28 12.01 -15.61
N ALA A 123 12.91 12.99 -16.26
CA ALA A 123 14.31 13.34 -16.03
C ALA A 123 14.57 13.90 -14.63
N PHE A 124 13.55 14.48 -13.98
CA PHE A 124 13.68 15.12 -12.67
C PHE A 124 13.31 14.20 -11.51
N VAL A 125 12.73 13.02 -11.80
CA VAL A 125 12.35 12.00 -10.79
C VAL A 125 13.50 11.65 -9.84
N PRO A 126 14.76 11.42 -10.28
CA PRO A 126 15.86 11.14 -9.37
C PRO A 126 16.11 12.24 -8.34
N ILE A 127 15.87 13.51 -8.70
CA ILE A 127 16.03 14.65 -7.80
C ILE A 127 14.87 14.71 -6.81
N VAL A 128 13.64 14.51 -7.27
CA VAL A 128 12.45 14.48 -6.39
C VAL A 128 12.58 13.39 -5.32
N LYS A 129 13.16 12.23 -5.66
CA LYS A 129 13.42 11.14 -4.72
C LYS A 129 14.40 11.49 -3.58
N LEU A 130 15.20 12.56 -3.73
CA LEU A 130 16.13 13.04 -2.71
C LEU A 130 15.51 14.10 -1.79
N LEU A 131 14.34 14.65 -2.13
CA LEU A 131 13.71 15.70 -1.34
C LEU A 131 13.09 15.17 -0.04
N PRO A 132 13.11 15.96 1.05
CA PRO A 132 12.33 15.63 2.24
C PRO A 132 10.84 15.61 1.88
N LEU A 133 10.06 14.70 2.49
CA LEU A 133 8.64 14.51 2.16
C LEU A 133 8.40 14.15 0.67
N LYS A 134 9.35 13.47 0.03
CA LYS A 134 9.28 13.00 -1.37
C LYS A 134 7.93 12.43 -1.80
N GLN A 135 7.22 11.73 -0.91
CA GLN A 135 5.88 11.18 -1.13
C GLN A 135 4.77 12.23 -1.42
N ALA A 136 5.02 13.51 -1.11
CA ALA A 136 4.07 14.61 -1.34
C ALA A 136 4.21 15.27 -2.73
N PHE A 137 5.27 14.97 -3.48
CA PHE A 137 5.62 15.64 -4.74
C PHE A 137 5.00 14.94 -5.97
N TRP A 138 3.67 14.78 -5.97
CA TRP A 138 2.92 14.33 -7.14
C TRP A 138 2.85 15.46 -8.18
N MET A 139 3.96 15.72 -8.87
CA MET A 139 4.21 16.98 -9.58
C MET A 139 3.18 17.29 -10.67
N GLU A 140 2.60 16.31 -11.36
CA GLU A 140 1.50 16.54 -12.32
C GLU A 140 0.28 17.22 -11.68
N ARG A 141 0.01 16.96 -10.39
CA ARG A 141 -1.11 17.60 -9.66
C ARG A 141 -0.81 19.05 -9.28
N PHE A 142 0.43 19.51 -9.45
CA PHE A 142 0.81 20.91 -9.24
C PHE A 142 0.56 21.78 -10.47
N THR A 143 0.21 21.20 -11.61
CA THR A 143 0.01 21.92 -12.88
C THR A 143 -1.06 23.01 -12.82
N PRO A 144 -2.25 22.78 -12.22
CA PRO A 144 -3.20 23.87 -12.00
C PRO A 144 -2.61 25.02 -11.17
N ILE A 145 -1.75 24.71 -10.18
CA ILE A 145 -1.08 25.72 -9.35
C ILE A 145 -0.06 26.50 -10.19
N ALA A 146 0.74 25.82 -11.01
CA ALA A 146 1.66 26.45 -11.94
C ALA A 146 0.94 27.43 -12.88
N TYR A 147 -0.21 27.01 -13.43
CA TYR A 147 -1.02 27.87 -14.29
C TYR A 147 -1.55 29.08 -13.55
N CYS A 148 -2.11 28.90 -12.34
CA CYS A 148 -2.58 30.01 -11.51
C CYS A 148 -1.46 31.03 -11.23
N LEU A 149 -0.29 30.58 -10.82
CA LEU A 149 0.87 31.45 -10.55
C LEU A 149 1.32 32.20 -11.82
N LEU A 150 1.35 31.51 -12.97
CA LEU A 150 1.70 32.11 -14.25
C LEU A 150 0.67 33.17 -14.69
N PHE A 151 -0.62 32.88 -14.57
CA PHE A 151 -1.68 33.83 -14.93
C PHE A 151 -1.72 35.05 -14.00
N ILE A 152 -1.51 34.86 -12.69
CA ILE A 152 -1.35 35.97 -11.75
C ILE A 152 -0.16 36.84 -12.16
N SER A 153 1.00 36.24 -12.46
CA SER A 153 2.17 36.99 -12.96
C SER A 153 1.90 37.72 -14.28
N LEU A 154 1.17 37.12 -15.22
CA LEU A 154 0.75 37.81 -16.46
C LEU A 154 -0.14 39.03 -16.18
N MET A 155 -1.12 38.89 -15.27
CA MET A 155 -2.01 39.99 -14.88
C MET A 155 -1.25 41.12 -14.17
N MET A 156 -0.21 40.77 -13.40
CA MET A 156 0.63 41.73 -12.68
C MET A 156 1.68 42.41 -13.58
N TRP A 157 1.92 41.93 -14.81
CA TRP A 157 2.93 42.47 -15.74
C TRP A 157 2.53 43.80 -16.41
N LYS A 158 2.25 44.82 -15.60
CA LYS A 158 1.79 46.15 -16.03
C LYS A 158 2.77 46.91 -16.93
N LYS A 159 4.08 46.63 -16.79
CA LYS A 159 5.15 47.29 -17.58
C LYS A 159 5.22 46.80 -19.04
N SER A 160 4.54 45.71 -19.39
CA SER A 160 4.57 45.17 -20.75
C SER A 160 3.59 45.88 -21.69
N LYS A 161 3.89 45.90 -22.99
CA LYS A 161 2.95 46.42 -24.00
C LYS A 161 1.74 45.49 -24.08
N LYS A 162 0.52 46.05 -24.03
CA LYS A 162 -0.73 45.27 -24.09
C LYS A 162 -0.78 44.30 -25.27
N ILE A 163 -0.27 44.72 -26.44
CA ILE A 163 -0.18 43.88 -27.65
C ILE A 163 0.63 42.60 -27.40
N PHE A 164 1.73 42.68 -26.65
CA PHE A 164 2.56 41.53 -26.33
C PHE A 164 1.84 40.57 -25.35
N ILE A 165 1.12 41.12 -24.36
CA ILE A 165 0.29 40.30 -23.47
C ILE A 165 -0.83 39.60 -24.26
N TYR A 166 -1.50 40.31 -25.17
CA TYR A 166 -2.53 39.69 -26.04
C TYR A 166 -1.95 38.60 -26.92
N PHE A 167 -0.75 38.78 -27.47
CA PHE A 167 -0.06 37.73 -28.21
C PHE A 167 0.14 36.46 -27.37
N LEU A 168 0.65 36.59 -26.14
CA LEU A 168 0.84 35.44 -25.23
C LEU A 168 -0.48 34.75 -24.88
N VAL A 169 -1.54 35.52 -24.61
CA VAL A 169 -2.87 34.98 -24.31
C VAL A 169 -3.46 34.24 -25.52
N ILE A 170 -3.33 34.80 -26.73
CA ILE A 170 -3.78 34.15 -27.97
C ILE A 170 -2.99 32.87 -28.21
N LEU A 171 -1.68 32.87 -27.98
CA LEU A 171 -0.83 31.69 -28.11
C LEU A 171 -1.28 30.58 -27.15
N ILE A 172 -1.60 30.92 -25.90
CA ILE A 172 -2.15 29.98 -24.92
C ILE A 172 -3.51 29.44 -25.37
N ALA A 173 -4.41 30.31 -25.82
CA ALA A 173 -5.72 29.90 -26.33
C ALA A 173 -5.61 28.95 -27.53
N MET A 174 -4.69 29.22 -28.46
CA MET A 174 -4.42 28.36 -29.60
C MET A 174 -3.89 26.99 -29.19
N ASP A 175 -3.04 26.93 -28.18
CA ASP A 175 -2.47 25.69 -27.65
C ASP A 175 -3.54 24.80 -26.98
N CYS A 176 -4.66 25.37 -26.56
CA CYS A 176 -5.81 24.62 -26.06
C CYS A 176 -6.70 24.02 -27.16
N ILE A 177 -6.66 24.55 -28.40
CA ILE A 177 -7.52 24.10 -29.50
C ILE A 177 -7.39 22.60 -29.79
N PRO A 178 -6.18 22.00 -29.85
CA PRO A 178 -6.02 20.55 -30.01
C PRO A 178 -6.80 19.72 -28.99
N SER A 179 -6.96 20.23 -27.78
CA SER A 179 -7.68 19.57 -26.70
C SER A 179 -9.20 19.70 -26.84
N LEU A 180 -9.73 20.59 -27.68
CA LEU A 180 -11.17 20.69 -27.94
C LEU A 180 -11.75 19.43 -28.60
N LYS A 181 -10.90 18.63 -29.27
CA LYS A 181 -11.28 17.28 -29.72
C LYS A 181 -11.72 16.36 -28.59
N PHE A 182 -11.41 16.67 -27.33
CA PHE A 182 -11.98 15.97 -26.18
C PHE A 182 -13.51 16.05 -26.16
N PHE A 183 -14.08 17.19 -26.56
CA PHE A 183 -15.53 17.38 -26.64
C PHE A 183 -16.14 16.77 -27.92
N GLU A 184 -15.31 16.45 -28.90
CA GLU A 184 -15.69 15.70 -30.12
C GLU A 184 -15.46 14.19 -29.98
N PHE A 185 -14.77 13.76 -28.92
CA PHE A 185 -14.49 12.35 -28.65
C PHE A 185 -15.82 11.60 -28.47
N ASP A 186 -16.16 10.83 -29.50
CA ASP A 186 -17.26 9.88 -29.62
C ASP A 186 -18.70 10.43 -29.60
N LYS A 187 -19.06 11.30 -30.56
CA LYS A 187 -20.47 11.41 -30.98
C LYS A 187 -21.00 10.14 -31.68
N ASP A 188 -20.11 9.36 -32.33
CA ASP A 188 -20.49 8.12 -33.04
C ASP A 188 -20.38 6.84 -32.16
N LYS A 189 -19.75 6.91 -30.98
CA LYS A 189 -19.87 5.88 -29.93
C LYS A 189 -20.66 6.38 -28.72
N ILE A 190 -21.74 7.14 -28.95
CA ILE A 190 -22.84 7.26 -27.99
C ILE A 190 -23.61 5.92 -27.97
N VAL A 191 -22.91 4.87 -27.59
CA VAL A 191 -23.45 4.01 -26.55
C VAL A 191 -23.69 4.99 -25.40
N THR A 192 -24.96 5.33 -25.10
CA THR A 192 -25.25 6.12 -23.88
C THR A 192 -24.40 5.55 -22.76
N ALA A 193 -23.70 6.34 -21.95
CA ALA A 193 -22.74 5.83 -20.96
C ALA A 193 -23.30 4.62 -20.17
N GLN A 194 -24.61 4.62 -19.91
CA GLN A 194 -25.41 3.49 -19.41
C GLN A 194 -25.26 2.17 -20.18
N GLN A 195 -25.44 2.16 -21.50
CA GLN A 195 -25.25 0.98 -22.33
C GLN A 195 -23.78 0.52 -22.33
N GLY A 196 -22.82 1.42 -22.12
CA GLY A 196 -21.40 1.10 -22.01
C GLY A 196 -21.11 0.39 -20.69
N VAL A 197 -21.74 0.86 -19.61
CA VAL A 197 -21.76 0.19 -18.32
C VAL A 197 -22.36 -1.22 -18.48
N ILE A 198 -23.58 -1.34 -19.04
CA ILE A 198 -24.25 -2.64 -19.24
C ILE A 198 -23.39 -3.62 -20.03
N ASN A 199 -22.81 -3.17 -21.15
CA ASN A 199 -21.95 -4.00 -21.99
C ASN A 199 -20.70 -4.47 -21.22
N ASN A 200 -20.07 -3.58 -20.44
CA ASN A 200 -18.91 -3.93 -19.63
C ASN A 200 -19.26 -4.86 -18.48
N GLU A 201 -20.41 -4.68 -17.83
CA GLU A 201 -20.88 -5.57 -16.77
C GLU A 201 -21.05 -7.00 -17.27
N GLN A 202 -21.71 -7.18 -18.43
CA GLN A 202 -21.89 -8.49 -19.06
C GLN A 202 -20.56 -9.06 -19.56
N ARG A 203 -19.74 -8.23 -20.23
CA ARG A 203 -18.43 -8.64 -20.73
C ARG A 203 -17.55 -9.21 -19.61
N TYR A 204 -17.58 -8.58 -18.45
CA TYR A 204 -16.73 -8.94 -17.31
C TYR A 204 -17.41 -9.84 -16.28
N LEU A 205 -18.63 -10.37 -16.53
CA LEU A 205 -19.41 -11.18 -15.58
C LEU A 205 -19.73 -10.49 -14.25
N LEU A 206 -19.69 -9.16 -14.21
CA LEU A 206 -19.88 -8.40 -12.98
C LEU A 206 -21.34 -8.41 -12.54
N LYS A 207 -22.27 -8.37 -13.51
CA LYS A 207 -23.72 -8.43 -13.23
C LYS A 207 -24.11 -9.79 -12.65
N GLU A 208 -23.68 -10.86 -13.31
CA GLU A 208 -23.93 -12.24 -12.90
C GLU A 208 -23.29 -12.53 -11.54
N GLY A 209 -22.07 -12.03 -11.33
CA GLY A 209 -21.38 -12.09 -10.05
C GLY A 209 -22.15 -11.43 -8.91
N ARG A 210 -22.65 -10.20 -9.10
CA ARG A 210 -23.48 -9.53 -8.10
C ARG A 210 -24.76 -10.30 -7.80
N ALA A 211 -25.45 -10.76 -8.85
CA ALA A 211 -26.75 -11.43 -8.72
C ALA A 211 -26.71 -12.71 -7.86
N ILE A 212 -25.56 -13.38 -7.79
CA ILE A 212 -25.39 -14.59 -6.97
C ILE A 212 -24.70 -14.33 -5.63
N THR A 213 -24.27 -13.09 -5.35
CA THR A 213 -23.55 -12.75 -4.12
C THR A 213 -24.53 -12.60 -2.96
N GLU A 214 -24.30 -13.32 -1.88
CA GLU A 214 -25.12 -13.26 -0.66
C GLU A 214 -24.36 -12.63 0.52
N ASN A 215 -23.04 -12.81 0.58
CA ASN A 215 -22.21 -12.25 1.67
C ASN A 215 -21.24 -11.17 1.17
N ARG A 216 -20.33 -11.50 0.24
CA ARG A 216 -19.34 -10.56 -0.31
C ARG A 216 -18.76 -11.03 -1.65
N PHE A 217 -18.66 -10.09 -2.58
CA PHE A 217 -18.04 -10.30 -3.89
C PHE A 217 -16.53 -10.01 -3.85
N ALA A 218 -15.74 -10.85 -4.49
CA ALA A 218 -14.31 -10.67 -4.70
C ALA A 218 -13.97 -10.70 -6.19
N LEU A 219 -13.13 -9.76 -6.63
CA LEU A 219 -12.66 -9.64 -8.01
C LEU A 219 -11.13 -9.78 -8.05
N MET A 220 -10.65 -10.85 -8.66
CA MET A 220 -9.24 -11.09 -8.93
C MET A 220 -8.90 -10.58 -10.33
N ASP A 221 -8.70 -9.27 -10.45
CA ASP A 221 -8.34 -8.59 -11.71
C ASP A 221 -7.03 -7.80 -11.61
N LEU A 222 -6.33 -7.84 -10.47
CA LEU A 222 -5.13 -7.06 -10.20
C LEU A 222 -5.30 -5.57 -10.55
N SER A 223 -6.49 -5.02 -10.29
CA SER A 223 -6.88 -3.64 -10.62
C SER A 223 -6.88 -3.28 -12.11
N THR A 224 -6.83 -4.27 -13.02
CA THR A 224 -6.80 -4.03 -14.47
C THR A 224 -8.14 -3.55 -15.05
N TYR A 225 -9.25 -3.70 -14.34
CA TYR A 225 -10.53 -3.07 -14.68
C TYR A 225 -10.68 -1.65 -14.09
N GLY A 226 -9.66 -1.16 -13.37
CA GLY A 226 -9.64 0.20 -12.83
C GLY A 226 -10.73 0.46 -11.80
N ALA A 227 -11.27 1.68 -11.78
CA ALA A 227 -12.30 2.09 -10.82
C ALA A 227 -13.70 1.55 -11.15
N PHE A 228 -13.91 0.99 -12.35
CA PHE A 228 -15.24 0.57 -12.83
C PHE A 228 -15.94 -0.45 -11.93
N PRO A 229 -15.29 -1.54 -11.46
CA PRO A 229 -15.91 -2.47 -10.52
C PRO A 229 -16.38 -1.80 -9.22
N SER A 230 -15.62 -0.87 -8.67
CA SER A 230 -16.02 -0.19 -7.43
C SER A 230 -17.22 0.73 -7.61
N TYR A 231 -17.39 1.30 -8.80
CA TYR A 231 -18.56 2.12 -9.13
C TYR A 231 -19.85 1.28 -9.15
N ILE A 232 -19.83 0.15 -9.86
CA ILE A 232 -21.02 -0.71 -10.04
C ILE A 232 -21.35 -1.58 -8.81
N MET A 233 -20.42 -1.70 -7.86
CA MET A 233 -20.64 -2.41 -6.59
C MET A 233 -21.12 -1.45 -5.48
N SER A 234 -21.14 -0.14 -5.73
CA SER A 234 -21.48 0.87 -4.73
C SER A 234 -22.99 0.92 -4.43
N GLU A 235 -23.36 1.38 -3.24
CA GLU A 235 -24.76 1.51 -2.78
C GLU A 235 -25.65 2.40 -3.68
N ASN A 236 -25.03 3.22 -4.54
CA ASN A 236 -25.75 4.06 -5.51
C ASN A 236 -26.10 3.32 -6.82
N TYR A 237 -25.79 2.03 -6.93
CA TYR A 237 -26.10 1.17 -8.06
C TYR A 237 -27.16 0.14 -7.65
N ASP A 238 -28.09 -0.17 -8.57
CA ASP A 238 -29.11 -1.19 -8.32
C ASP A 238 -28.44 -2.54 -7.98
N ASP A 239 -28.95 -3.24 -6.97
CA ASP A 239 -28.41 -4.52 -6.47
C ASP A 239 -26.95 -4.44 -5.98
N ALA A 240 -26.60 -3.37 -5.26
CA ALA A 240 -25.31 -3.22 -4.62
C ALA A 240 -24.96 -4.41 -3.71
N VAL A 241 -23.68 -4.81 -3.73
CA VAL A 241 -23.16 -5.91 -2.92
C VAL A 241 -21.90 -5.49 -2.20
N LYS A 242 -21.65 -6.10 -1.03
CA LYS A 242 -20.39 -5.89 -0.31
C LYS A 242 -19.23 -6.39 -1.17
N TYR A 243 -18.12 -5.65 -1.20
CA TYR A 243 -17.00 -5.89 -2.09
C TYR A 243 -15.67 -5.96 -1.33
N VAL A 244 -14.81 -6.93 -1.66
CA VAL A 244 -13.48 -7.11 -1.00
C VAL A 244 -12.48 -6.01 -1.40
N PHE A 245 -12.39 -5.68 -2.70
CA PHE A 245 -11.29 -4.87 -3.26
C PHE A 245 -11.70 -3.43 -3.59
N GLY A 246 -12.34 -2.73 -2.65
CA GLY A 246 -12.82 -1.36 -2.87
C GLY A 246 -11.76 -0.40 -3.43
N TRP A 247 -12.20 0.62 -4.18
CA TRP A 247 -11.31 1.66 -4.71
C TRP A 247 -10.72 2.52 -3.58
N ALA A 248 -9.51 3.04 -3.78
CA ALA A 248 -8.76 3.79 -2.76
C ALA A 248 -8.51 3.01 -1.45
N HIS A 249 -8.33 1.69 -1.56
CA HIS A 249 -8.05 0.75 -0.46
C HIS A 249 -6.81 1.08 0.42
N TRP A 250 -5.98 2.07 0.05
CA TRP A 250 -4.77 2.48 0.79
C TRP A 250 -5.02 2.89 2.25
N GLY A 251 -6.23 3.35 2.58
CA GLY A 251 -6.64 3.65 3.97
C GLY A 251 -7.38 2.51 4.66
N SER A 252 -7.53 1.34 4.01
CA SER A 252 -8.25 0.20 4.57
C SER A 252 -7.37 -0.55 5.58
N SER A 253 -7.93 -0.92 6.72
CA SER A 253 -7.26 -1.82 7.68
C SER A 253 -6.99 -3.21 7.10
N THR A 254 -7.72 -3.62 6.05
CA THR A 254 -7.51 -4.90 5.35
C THR A 254 -6.55 -4.80 4.16
N LEU A 255 -5.91 -3.65 3.93
CA LEU A 255 -4.90 -3.49 2.88
C LEU A 255 -3.83 -4.61 2.92
N PRO A 256 -3.23 -4.97 4.08
CA PRO A 256 -2.26 -6.06 4.13
C PRO A 256 -2.84 -7.41 3.66
N ASN A 257 -4.09 -7.71 4.00
CA ASN A 257 -4.78 -8.92 3.56
C ASN A 257 -4.94 -8.94 2.04
N ILE A 258 -5.38 -7.82 1.46
CA ILE A 258 -5.60 -7.66 0.01
C ILE A 258 -4.29 -7.82 -0.76
N VAL A 259 -3.20 -7.21 -0.28
CA VAL A 259 -1.87 -7.34 -0.91
C VAL A 259 -1.46 -8.81 -0.97
N MET A 260 -1.56 -9.54 0.15
CA MET A 260 -1.20 -10.96 0.17
C MET A 260 -2.07 -11.82 -0.75
N ILE A 261 -3.38 -11.54 -0.82
CA ILE A 261 -4.30 -12.25 -1.72
C ILE A 261 -3.93 -12.03 -3.19
N ASN A 262 -3.62 -10.78 -3.58
CA ASN A 262 -3.20 -10.46 -4.93
C ASN A 262 -1.85 -11.09 -5.26
N THR A 263 -0.87 -11.01 -4.36
CA THR A 263 0.44 -11.67 -4.53
C THR A 263 0.28 -13.19 -4.66
N ALA A 264 -0.60 -13.81 -3.87
CA ALA A 264 -0.89 -15.23 -3.98
C ALA A 264 -1.48 -15.59 -5.35
N PHE A 265 -2.40 -14.77 -5.87
CA PHE A 265 -2.93 -14.96 -7.22
C PHE A 265 -1.85 -14.82 -8.30
N GLU A 266 -1.05 -13.75 -8.26
CA GLU A 266 0.06 -13.50 -9.18
C GLU A 266 1.09 -14.63 -9.17
N LYS A 267 1.41 -15.16 -7.99
CA LYS A 267 2.37 -16.25 -7.82
C LYS A 267 1.76 -17.64 -8.04
N GLY A 268 0.43 -17.77 -8.12
CA GLY A 268 -0.26 -19.03 -8.37
C GLY A 268 -0.48 -19.88 -7.12
N TYR A 269 -0.48 -19.28 -5.93
CA TYR A 269 -0.84 -19.88 -4.65
C TYR A 269 -2.36 -19.80 -4.41
N TYR A 270 -3.14 -20.46 -5.27
CA TYR A 270 -4.60 -20.33 -5.28
C TYR A 270 -5.30 -20.87 -4.03
N GLU A 271 -4.74 -21.88 -3.36
CA GLU A 271 -5.33 -22.40 -2.11
C GLU A 271 -5.31 -21.34 -1.00
N TYR A 272 -4.18 -20.64 -0.83
CA TYR A 272 -4.09 -19.49 0.05
C TYR A 272 -5.07 -18.38 -0.37
N MET A 273 -5.14 -18.07 -1.67
CA MET A 273 -6.02 -17.03 -2.19
C MET A 273 -7.49 -17.29 -1.81
N PHE A 274 -8.02 -18.47 -2.14
CA PHE A 274 -9.40 -18.84 -1.80
C PHE A 274 -9.61 -18.90 -0.27
N ASP A 275 -8.63 -19.41 0.49
CA ASP A 275 -8.72 -19.50 1.95
C ASP A 275 -8.87 -18.12 2.61
N ARG A 276 -8.06 -17.14 2.17
CA ARG A 276 -8.12 -15.77 2.69
C ARG A 276 -9.32 -14.99 2.17
N LEU A 277 -9.79 -15.27 0.95
CA LEU A 277 -11.06 -14.71 0.47
C LEU A 277 -12.24 -15.20 1.33
N LEU A 278 -12.23 -16.48 1.73
CA LEU A 278 -13.22 -17.04 2.64
C LEU A 278 -13.15 -16.38 4.04
N GLU A 279 -11.94 -16.11 4.56
CA GLU A 279 -11.74 -15.33 5.80
C GLU A 279 -12.33 -13.92 5.73
N LEU A 280 -12.24 -13.30 4.56
CA LEU A 280 -12.83 -12.00 4.26
C LEU A 280 -14.33 -12.10 3.92
N GLY A 281 -14.95 -13.27 4.09
CA GLY A 281 -16.40 -13.47 3.91
C GLY A 281 -16.83 -13.53 2.45
N SER A 282 -15.90 -13.70 1.52
CA SER A 282 -16.24 -13.79 0.10
C SER A 282 -16.95 -15.10 -0.19
N ASP A 283 -18.19 -15.05 -0.65
CA ASP A 283 -18.91 -16.22 -1.13
C ASP A 283 -18.89 -16.31 -2.66
N THR A 284 -18.56 -15.22 -3.34
CA THR A 284 -18.48 -15.14 -4.79
C THR A 284 -17.13 -14.59 -5.22
N VAL A 285 -16.40 -15.32 -6.07
CA VAL A 285 -15.06 -14.95 -6.55
C VAL A 285 -15.04 -14.94 -8.07
N LEU A 286 -14.78 -13.79 -8.66
CA LEU A 286 -14.57 -13.63 -10.11
C LEU A 286 -13.09 -13.51 -10.41
N ILE A 287 -12.59 -14.34 -11.32
CA ILE A 287 -11.18 -14.37 -11.72
C ILE A 287 -11.05 -13.96 -13.18
N LYS A 288 -10.22 -12.96 -13.45
CA LYS A 288 -9.93 -12.53 -14.81
C LYS A 288 -8.99 -13.53 -15.51
N LYS A 289 -9.44 -14.09 -16.63
CA LYS A 289 -8.75 -15.19 -17.33
C LYS A 289 -7.36 -14.86 -17.81
N ASN A 290 -7.17 -13.67 -18.38
CA ASN A 290 -5.90 -13.29 -19.00
C ASN A 290 -4.77 -13.04 -18.00
N LEU A 291 -5.07 -13.03 -16.69
CA LEU A 291 -4.08 -12.92 -15.61
C LEU A 291 -3.70 -14.30 -15.05
N LEU A 292 -4.47 -15.34 -15.38
CA LEU A 292 -4.16 -16.69 -14.95
C LEU A 292 -2.95 -17.20 -15.74
N LYS A 293 -1.98 -17.80 -15.05
CA LYS A 293 -0.82 -18.42 -15.70
C LYS A 293 -1.27 -19.51 -16.66
N GLU A 294 -0.56 -19.67 -17.78
CA GLU A 294 -0.85 -20.73 -18.74
C GLU A 294 -0.84 -22.10 -18.04
N LYS A 295 -1.90 -22.89 -18.23
CA LYS A 295 -2.13 -24.24 -17.65
C LYS A 295 -2.56 -24.28 -16.17
N ASP A 296 -2.67 -23.14 -15.49
CA ASP A 296 -3.04 -23.13 -14.06
C ASP A 296 -4.54 -23.35 -13.78
N PHE A 297 -5.40 -23.41 -14.81
CA PHE A 297 -6.85 -23.59 -14.62
C PHE A 297 -7.21 -24.83 -13.80
N LYS A 298 -6.54 -25.97 -14.02
CA LYS A 298 -6.79 -27.18 -13.22
C LYS A 298 -6.41 -26.95 -11.75
N LYS A 299 -5.23 -26.37 -11.50
CA LYS A 299 -4.75 -26.04 -10.16
C LYS A 299 -5.74 -25.10 -9.46
N LEU A 300 -6.20 -24.07 -10.15
CA LEU A 300 -7.19 -23.11 -9.67
C LEU A 300 -8.50 -23.79 -9.25
N ASN A 301 -9.06 -24.64 -10.12
CA ASN A 301 -10.29 -25.40 -9.83
C ASN A 301 -10.11 -26.34 -8.65
N ASP A 302 -9.01 -27.08 -8.60
CA ASP A 302 -8.71 -28.02 -7.51
C ASP A 302 -8.59 -27.24 -6.17
N SER A 303 -7.96 -26.07 -6.18
CA SER A 303 -7.88 -25.18 -5.01
C SER A 303 -9.24 -24.62 -4.58
N ALA A 304 -10.08 -24.20 -5.52
CA ALA A 304 -11.43 -23.72 -5.24
C ALA A 304 -12.29 -24.82 -4.59
N ALA A 305 -12.27 -26.02 -5.17
CA ALA A 305 -13.06 -27.17 -4.71
C ALA A 305 -12.68 -27.61 -3.29
N LYS A 306 -11.40 -27.55 -2.90
CA LYS A 306 -10.94 -27.83 -1.52
C LYS A 306 -11.63 -26.97 -0.47
N LEU A 307 -12.02 -25.75 -0.84
CA LEU A 307 -12.70 -24.78 0.04
C LEU A 307 -14.19 -24.66 -0.27
N ASN A 308 -14.76 -25.66 -0.95
CA ASN A 308 -16.18 -25.74 -1.31
C ASN A 308 -16.66 -24.62 -2.26
N TYR A 309 -15.75 -24.03 -3.05
CA TYR A 309 -16.13 -23.18 -4.19
C TYR A 309 -16.31 -24.03 -5.44
N SER A 310 -17.33 -23.72 -6.22
CA SER A 310 -17.62 -24.35 -7.50
C SER A 310 -17.65 -23.30 -8.61
N LEU A 311 -17.12 -23.64 -9.78
CA LEU A 311 -17.24 -22.81 -10.97
C LEU A 311 -18.70 -22.84 -11.44
N VAL A 312 -19.37 -21.70 -11.43
CA VAL A 312 -20.80 -21.59 -11.78
C VAL A 312 -21.03 -20.94 -13.15
N LEU A 313 -20.10 -20.09 -13.60
CA LEU A 313 -20.18 -19.44 -14.89
C LEU A 313 -18.79 -19.15 -15.44
N GLU A 314 -18.68 -19.16 -16.76
CA GLU A 314 -17.46 -18.87 -17.50
C GLU A 314 -17.81 -18.14 -18.79
N ASN A 315 -17.02 -17.14 -19.16
CA ASN A 315 -17.06 -16.51 -20.49
C ASN A 315 -15.63 -16.25 -21.00
N GLU A 316 -15.45 -15.53 -22.09
CA GLU A 316 -14.11 -15.24 -22.65
C GLU A 316 -13.19 -14.45 -21.69
N ASN A 317 -13.75 -13.68 -20.74
CA ASN A 317 -13.00 -12.77 -19.89
C ASN A 317 -12.80 -13.30 -18.46
N GLY A 318 -13.70 -14.14 -17.95
CA GLY A 318 -13.72 -14.51 -16.53
C GLY A 318 -14.18 -15.91 -16.20
N TYR A 319 -13.73 -16.39 -15.03
CA TYR A 319 -14.26 -17.56 -14.31
C TYR A 319 -14.97 -17.07 -13.04
N LEU A 320 -16.24 -17.43 -12.87
CA LEU A 320 -17.04 -17.05 -11.70
C LEU A 320 -17.26 -18.26 -10.80
N TYR A 321 -16.77 -18.17 -9.57
CA TYR A 321 -16.91 -19.20 -8.55
C TYR A 321 -17.89 -18.78 -7.46
N LYS A 322 -18.66 -19.75 -6.95
CA LYS A 322 -19.58 -19.59 -5.83
C LYS A 322 -19.30 -20.63 -4.76
N LEU A 323 -19.24 -20.17 -3.51
CA LEU A 323 -19.15 -21.00 -2.32
C LEU A 323 -20.45 -21.80 -2.13
N GLY A 324 -20.33 -23.08 -1.81
CA GLY A 324 -21.45 -23.95 -1.45
C GLY A 324 -22.03 -23.65 -0.06
N TYR A 325 -22.31 -22.38 0.24
CA TYR A 325 -22.95 -21.89 1.45
C TYR A 325 -23.94 -20.79 1.10
N HIS A 326 -25.10 -20.77 1.76
CA HIS A 326 -26.16 -19.78 1.55
C HIS A 326 -26.35 -18.89 2.78
N GLY A 327 -26.59 -17.61 2.54
CA GLY A 327 -26.80 -16.56 3.53
C GLY A 327 -25.50 -15.89 3.99
N THR A 328 -25.66 -14.97 4.93
CA THR A 328 -24.54 -14.28 5.58
C THR A 328 -23.90 -15.19 6.63
N PHE A 329 -22.57 -15.21 6.64
CA PHE A 329 -21.80 -16.02 7.59
C PHE A 329 -20.65 -15.22 8.17
N GLY A 330 -20.11 -15.75 9.28
CA GLY A 330 -18.77 -15.47 9.75
C GLY A 330 -17.96 -16.76 9.77
N THR A 331 -16.69 -16.67 10.15
CA THR A 331 -15.78 -17.84 10.22
C THR A 331 -15.24 -18.02 11.63
N ILE A 332 -15.19 -19.26 12.11
CA ILE A 332 -14.38 -19.63 13.27
C ILE A 332 -13.15 -20.38 12.73
N SER A 333 -11.96 -19.83 12.98
CA SER A 333 -10.72 -20.35 12.42
C SER A 333 -9.83 -20.97 13.49
N SER A 334 -9.18 -22.08 13.15
CA SER A 334 -8.11 -22.67 13.96
C SER A 334 -6.91 -23.02 13.10
N TYR A 335 -5.73 -22.74 13.63
CA TYR A 335 -4.44 -22.94 12.99
C TYR A 335 -3.57 -23.85 13.86
N ASN A 336 -2.78 -24.74 13.26
CA ASN A 336 -1.81 -25.51 14.05
C ASN A 336 -0.48 -24.77 14.25
N ASN A 337 -0.18 -23.78 13.42
CA ASN A 337 1.12 -23.10 13.40
C ASN A 337 0.94 -21.58 13.47
N ILE A 338 1.99 -20.86 13.89
CA ILE A 338 2.00 -19.39 13.96
C ILE A 338 3.29 -18.82 13.36
N ALA A 339 3.17 -17.71 12.65
CA ALA A 339 4.25 -16.93 12.07
C ALA A 339 4.33 -15.55 12.77
N ILE A 340 5.50 -15.17 13.26
CA ILE A 340 5.73 -13.93 14.03
C ILE A 340 6.85 -13.11 13.40
N GLY A 341 6.55 -11.85 13.11
CA GLY A 341 7.50 -10.86 12.60
C GLY A 341 7.06 -10.26 11.26
N SER A 342 7.76 -9.20 10.81
CA SER A 342 7.33 -8.34 9.70
C SER A 342 7.34 -9.04 8.33
N THR A 343 8.16 -10.06 8.15
CA THR A 343 8.29 -10.83 6.90
C THR A 343 7.81 -12.27 7.05
N SER A 344 7.26 -12.61 8.21
CA SER A 344 6.89 -13.97 8.55
C SER A 344 5.69 -14.50 7.76
N ASP A 345 4.80 -13.62 7.32
CA ASP A 345 3.56 -14.00 6.64
C ASP A 345 3.79 -14.73 5.31
N TYR A 346 4.91 -14.50 4.63
CA TYR A 346 5.20 -15.12 3.34
C TYR A 346 5.25 -16.65 3.39
N ILE A 347 5.55 -17.23 4.56
CA ILE A 347 5.49 -18.68 4.76
C ILE A 347 4.09 -19.24 4.46
N SER A 348 3.05 -18.44 4.67
CA SER A 348 1.67 -18.88 4.51
C SER A 348 1.26 -19.08 3.04
N PHE A 349 2.01 -18.55 2.08
CA PHE A 349 1.82 -18.92 0.67
C PHE A 349 2.14 -20.40 0.42
N ILE A 350 3.17 -20.89 1.11
CA ILE A 350 3.63 -22.27 1.00
C ILE A 350 2.85 -23.19 1.95
N TYR A 351 2.63 -22.71 3.18
CA TYR A 351 1.96 -23.45 4.26
C TYR A 351 0.81 -22.61 4.84
N PRO A 352 -0.40 -22.64 4.25
CA PRO A 352 -1.51 -21.76 4.66
C PRO A 352 -1.96 -21.91 6.12
N ASP A 353 -1.67 -23.03 6.77
CA ASP A 353 -1.98 -23.30 8.19
C ASP A 353 -1.08 -22.53 9.20
N PHE A 354 -0.25 -21.59 8.73
CA PHE A 354 0.40 -20.61 9.60
C PHE A 354 -0.51 -19.40 9.86
N LYS A 355 -0.85 -19.19 11.13
CA LYS A 355 -1.51 -17.98 11.60
C LYS A 355 -0.54 -16.80 11.60
N LYS A 356 -0.97 -15.66 11.06
CA LYS A 356 -0.26 -14.38 11.26
C LYS A 356 -0.31 -13.95 12.73
N GLY A 357 0.84 -13.67 13.30
CA GLY A 357 0.96 -13.16 14.66
C GLY A 357 0.34 -11.76 14.83
N LYS A 358 -0.22 -11.50 16.01
CA LYS A 358 -0.83 -10.20 16.39
C LYS A 358 0.19 -9.08 16.60
N SER A 359 1.45 -9.43 16.83
CA SER A 359 2.58 -8.52 17.03
C SER A 359 3.84 -9.08 16.37
N ILE A 360 4.74 -8.20 15.97
CA ILE A 360 6.09 -8.57 15.52
C ILE A 360 7.06 -8.76 16.69
N ASN A 361 6.68 -8.39 17.91
CA ASN A 361 7.54 -8.48 19.09
C ASN A 361 7.24 -9.77 19.87
N ILE A 362 8.27 -10.59 20.09
CA ILE A 362 8.15 -11.86 20.82
C ILE A 362 7.64 -11.65 22.25
N ASN A 363 8.03 -10.57 22.92
CA ASN A 363 7.64 -10.30 24.31
C ASN A 363 6.15 -9.94 24.47
N ASP A 364 5.41 -9.70 23.39
CA ASP A 364 3.96 -9.45 23.42
C ASP A 364 3.13 -10.74 23.48
N TYR A 365 3.79 -11.90 23.40
CA TYR A 365 3.17 -13.22 23.48
C TYR A 365 3.46 -13.86 24.83
N SER A 366 2.52 -14.68 25.29
CA SER A 366 2.72 -15.50 26.48
C SER A 366 3.19 -16.91 26.10
N TYR A 367 3.92 -17.56 27.01
CA TYR A 367 4.29 -18.97 26.86
C TYR A 367 3.06 -19.88 26.70
N GLU A 368 1.99 -19.64 27.48
CA GLU A 368 0.76 -20.46 27.42
C GLU A 368 0.03 -20.32 26.08
N GLU A 369 0.08 -19.14 25.46
CA GLU A 369 -0.44 -18.93 24.10
C GLU A 369 0.39 -19.71 23.06
N LEU A 370 1.71 -19.53 23.08
CA LEU A 370 2.60 -20.09 22.06
C LEU A 370 2.75 -21.61 22.16
N LYS A 371 2.64 -22.19 23.36
CA LYS A 371 2.74 -23.63 23.59
C LYS A 371 1.65 -24.44 22.88
N ASN A 372 0.52 -23.81 22.55
CA ASN A 372 -0.59 -24.50 21.89
C ASN A 372 -0.37 -24.70 20.39
N TYR A 373 0.65 -24.07 19.80
CA TYR A 373 1.02 -24.29 18.40
C TYR A 373 2.02 -25.44 18.29
N LYS A 374 1.90 -26.22 17.22
CA LYS A 374 2.86 -27.26 16.87
C LYS A 374 4.18 -26.65 16.40
N ARG A 375 4.08 -25.57 15.63
CA ARG A 375 5.23 -24.89 15.02
C ARG A 375 5.14 -23.38 15.12
N ILE A 376 6.29 -22.75 15.29
CA ILE A 376 6.47 -21.29 15.32
C ILE A 376 7.52 -20.90 14.28
N TYR A 377 7.16 -20.02 13.35
CA TYR A 377 8.10 -19.41 12.41
C TYR A 377 8.39 -17.95 12.83
N LEU A 378 9.66 -17.61 12.99
CA LEU A 378 10.12 -16.28 13.36
C LEU A 378 10.91 -15.68 12.20
N SER A 379 10.41 -14.59 11.61
CA SER A 379 11.11 -13.87 10.52
C SER A 379 10.78 -12.38 10.56
N GLY A 380 11.82 -11.54 10.66
CA GLY A 380 11.66 -10.09 10.85
C GLY A 380 11.04 -9.72 12.21
N PHE A 381 11.28 -10.53 13.23
CA PHE A 381 10.75 -10.31 14.57
C PHE A 381 11.57 -9.28 15.36
N THR A 382 10.98 -8.76 16.43
CA THR A 382 11.64 -7.89 17.40
C THR A 382 11.50 -8.44 18.82
N TYR A 383 12.24 -7.86 19.76
CA TYR A 383 12.11 -8.13 21.19
C TYR A 383 12.36 -6.83 21.97
N SER A 384 11.57 -6.60 23.01
CA SER A 384 11.82 -5.54 23.99
C SER A 384 12.90 -5.97 24.99
N ASN A 385 12.92 -7.26 25.33
CA ASN A 385 13.92 -7.86 26.19
C ASN A 385 14.41 -9.18 25.57
N ARG A 386 15.65 -9.15 25.04
CA ARG A 386 16.29 -10.29 24.37
C ARG A 386 16.36 -11.52 25.27
N ASN A 387 16.80 -11.36 26.51
CA ASN A 387 17.00 -12.49 27.43
C ASN A 387 15.70 -13.19 27.78
N GLU A 388 14.61 -12.43 27.95
CA GLU A 388 13.28 -13.01 28.19
C GLU A 388 12.74 -13.72 26.95
N ALA A 389 12.91 -13.11 25.76
CA ALA A 389 12.49 -13.72 24.51
C ALA A 389 13.25 -15.03 24.26
N GLU A 390 14.58 -15.03 24.37
CA GLU A 390 15.42 -16.23 24.22
C GLU A 390 15.02 -17.33 25.21
N LYS A 391 14.83 -17.00 26.49
CA LYS A 391 14.36 -17.98 27.50
C LYS A 391 12.99 -18.56 27.17
N MET A 392 12.06 -17.75 26.69
CA MET A 392 10.73 -18.22 26.30
C MET A 392 10.79 -19.15 25.09
N ILE A 393 11.54 -18.76 24.05
CA ILE A 393 11.72 -19.56 22.83
C ILE A 393 12.42 -20.89 23.15
N ASP A 394 13.48 -20.88 23.95
CA ASP A 394 14.15 -22.11 24.39
C ASP A 394 13.20 -23.01 25.20
N LYS A 395 12.44 -22.43 26.14
CA LYS A 395 11.44 -23.17 26.92
C LYS A 395 10.37 -23.81 26.04
N LEU A 396 9.88 -23.11 25.01
CA LEU A 396 8.92 -23.64 24.04
C LEU A 396 9.53 -24.81 23.26
N GLY A 397 10.76 -24.66 22.76
CA GLY A 397 11.48 -25.74 22.08
C GLY A 397 11.60 -26.99 22.95
N ARG A 398 12.00 -26.83 24.23
CA ARG A 398 12.09 -27.94 25.19
C ARG A 398 10.75 -28.61 25.50
N SER A 399 9.64 -27.90 25.31
CA SER A 399 8.28 -28.44 25.52
C SER A 399 7.74 -29.23 24.32
N GLY A 400 8.51 -29.31 23.22
CA GLY A 400 8.15 -30.06 22.00
C GLY A 400 7.59 -29.20 20.87
N VAL A 401 7.56 -27.87 21.02
CA VAL A 401 7.19 -26.96 19.92
C VAL A 401 8.36 -26.84 18.96
N MET A 402 8.12 -27.02 17.66
CA MET A 402 9.16 -26.82 16.64
C MET A 402 9.26 -25.35 16.29
N ILE A 403 10.47 -24.79 16.30
CA ILE A 403 10.70 -23.36 16.09
C ILE A 403 11.69 -23.18 14.96
N TYR A 404 11.34 -22.31 14.01
CA TYR A 404 12.12 -22.01 12.84
C TYR A 404 12.43 -20.51 12.84
N ILE A 405 13.71 -20.17 12.88
CA ILE A 405 14.19 -18.79 13.00
C ILE A 405 14.92 -18.42 11.72
N ASP A 406 14.31 -17.53 10.94
CA ASP A 406 14.96 -16.88 9.82
C ASP A 406 15.90 -15.79 10.36
N MET A 407 17.20 -16.04 10.18
CA MET A 407 18.26 -15.23 10.74
C MET A 407 18.53 -13.94 9.95
N ASN A 408 17.94 -13.78 8.77
CA ASN A 408 18.09 -12.56 7.97
C ASN A 408 17.46 -11.33 8.68
N GLY A 409 16.36 -11.55 9.39
CA GLY A 409 15.57 -10.50 10.04
C GLY A 409 15.87 -10.28 11.53
N VAL A 410 16.94 -10.86 12.08
CA VAL A 410 17.25 -10.75 13.52
C VAL A 410 17.69 -9.33 13.88
N PRO A 411 17.16 -8.74 14.98
CA PRO A 411 17.57 -7.40 15.41
C PRO A 411 19.07 -7.27 15.68
N VAL A 412 19.68 -6.23 15.12
CA VAL A 412 21.11 -5.89 15.34
C VAL A 412 21.31 -5.36 16.76
N ASN A 413 22.32 -5.87 17.47
CA ASN A 413 22.76 -5.26 18.72
C ASN A 413 23.40 -3.90 18.43
N ARG A 414 22.77 -2.81 18.90
CA ARG A 414 23.23 -1.44 18.63
C ARG A 414 24.64 -1.12 19.16
N THR A 415 25.12 -1.84 20.17
CA THR A 415 26.43 -1.61 20.77
C THR A 415 27.53 -2.36 20.04
N THR A 416 27.27 -3.61 19.65
CA THR A 416 28.30 -4.47 19.03
C THR A 416 28.20 -4.58 17.51
N GLY A 417 27.07 -4.18 16.92
CA GLY A 417 26.77 -4.37 15.49
C GLY A 417 26.47 -5.82 15.10
N ILE A 418 26.50 -6.76 16.05
CA ILE A 418 26.34 -8.19 15.80
C ILE A 418 24.84 -8.56 15.80
N ARG A 419 24.43 -9.36 14.82
CA ARG A 419 23.13 -10.05 14.80
C ARG A 419 23.29 -11.41 15.44
N SER A 420 22.59 -11.64 16.55
CA SER A 420 22.69 -12.88 17.31
C SER A 420 21.41 -13.16 18.06
N PHE A 421 20.98 -14.41 18.10
CA PHE A 421 19.84 -14.88 18.88
C PHE A 421 20.07 -16.32 19.34
N LEU A 422 19.81 -16.62 20.61
CA LEU A 422 20.08 -17.92 21.24
C LEU A 422 21.54 -18.40 21.07
N GLY A 423 22.49 -17.46 21.04
CA GLY A 423 23.92 -17.73 20.86
C GLY A 423 24.35 -18.08 19.44
N ILE A 424 23.43 -18.05 18.47
CA ILE A 424 23.72 -18.23 17.04
C ILE A 424 23.91 -16.85 16.41
N ASP A 425 25.03 -16.69 15.69
CA ASP A 425 25.38 -15.44 15.05
C ASP A 425 25.00 -15.46 13.56
N ALA A 426 24.61 -14.30 13.02
CA ALA A 426 24.30 -14.10 11.62
C ALA A 426 25.27 -13.09 11.01
N PHE A 427 25.92 -13.49 9.91
CA PHE A 427 26.91 -12.70 9.21
C PHE A 427 26.42 -12.33 7.81
N ASP A 428 26.36 -11.03 7.53
CA ASP A 428 25.89 -10.50 6.26
C ASP A 428 26.79 -10.97 5.09
N ILE A 429 26.16 -11.38 3.98
CA ILE A 429 26.81 -11.77 2.73
C ILE A 429 25.90 -11.41 1.55
N THR A 430 26.52 -11.10 0.41
CA THR A 430 25.81 -10.84 -0.84
C THR A 430 26.23 -11.87 -1.89
N PHE A 431 25.24 -12.47 -2.55
CA PHE A 431 25.45 -13.34 -3.70
C PHE A 431 25.01 -12.65 -4.99
N SER A 432 25.75 -12.85 -6.07
CA SER A 432 25.41 -12.29 -7.38
C SER A 432 24.84 -13.37 -8.29
N ARG A 433 23.60 -13.16 -8.75
CA ARG A 433 22.79 -13.99 -9.68
C ARG A 433 22.44 -15.42 -9.27
N HIS A 434 23.19 -16.05 -8.38
CA HIS A 434 22.89 -17.40 -7.87
C HIS A 434 23.51 -17.63 -6.50
N TYR A 435 22.95 -18.58 -5.75
CA TYR A 435 23.66 -19.15 -4.61
C TYR A 435 24.83 -20.03 -5.09
N PRO A 436 25.87 -20.21 -4.27
CA PRO A 436 26.82 -21.30 -4.47
C PRO A 436 26.11 -22.66 -4.35
N GLU A 437 26.81 -23.74 -4.72
CA GLU A 437 26.29 -25.09 -4.47
C GLU A 437 26.06 -25.30 -2.97
N ILE A 438 24.85 -25.73 -2.63
CA ILE A 438 24.43 -25.96 -1.25
C ILE A 438 24.49 -27.46 -0.98
N THR A 439 25.28 -27.88 0.00
CA THR A 439 25.20 -29.23 0.54
C THR A 439 24.13 -29.26 1.62
N TYR A 440 23.11 -30.11 1.46
CA TYR A 440 22.04 -30.34 2.42
C TYR A 440 21.99 -31.83 2.79
N LYS A 441 22.20 -32.16 4.08
CA LYS A 441 22.24 -33.54 4.59
C LYS A 441 23.11 -34.48 3.71
N GLY A 442 24.23 -33.98 3.22
CA GLY A 442 25.19 -34.72 2.38
C GLY A 442 24.85 -34.81 0.89
N ARG A 443 23.76 -34.16 0.43
CA ARG A 443 23.41 -34.05 -1.00
C ARG A 443 23.74 -32.64 -1.50
N ASN A 444 24.30 -32.56 -2.70
CA ASN A 444 24.56 -31.28 -3.34
C ASN A 444 23.32 -30.81 -4.10
N ILE A 445 22.96 -29.56 -3.90
CA ILE A 445 21.81 -28.88 -4.45
C ILE A 445 22.32 -27.66 -5.20
N ILE A 446 21.87 -27.50 -6.44
CA ILE A 446 22.21 -26.37 -7.30
C ILE A 446 20.97 -25.50 -7.41
N PRO A 447 20.88 -24.39 -6.67
CA PRO A 447 19.72 -23.52 -6.71
C PRO A 447 19.59 -22.84 -8.07
N LYS A 448 18.36 -22.52 -8.45
CA LYS A 448 18.05 -21.68 -9.61
C LYS A 448 18.66 -20.29 -9.42
N ARG A 449 18.84 -19.61 -10.55
CA ARG A 449 19.32 -18.22 -10.60
C ARG A 449 18.22 -17.26 -10.16
N PHE A 450 18.61 -16.15 -9.56
CA PHE A 450 17.76 -15.00 -9.32
C PHE A 450 18.13 -13.87 -10.30
N GLU A 451 17.11 -13.14 -10.79
CA GLU A 451 17.22 -12.16 -11.88
C GLU A 451 16.57 -10.81 -11.52
N GLY A 452 16.74 -9.81 -12.42
CA GLY A 452 16.09 -8.51 -12.29
C GLY A 452 16.61 -7.67 -11.12
N GLU A 453 15.72 -7.03 -10.38
CA GLU A 453 16.04 -6.21 -9.20
C GLU A 453 16.70 -7.03 -8.07
N ASN A 454 16.52 -8.36 -8.09
CA ASN A 454 17.08 -9.29 -7.12
C ASN A 454 18.43 -9.88 -7.55
N ALA A 455 19.07 -9.38 -8.61
CA ALA A 455 20.34 -9.91 -9.12
C ALA A 455 21.49 -9.86 -8.08
N GLU A 456 21.42 -8.94 -7.12
CA GLU A 456 22.28 -8.90 -5.93
C GLU A 456 21.45 -9.30 -4.71
N TRP A 457 21.75 -10.46 -4.15
CA TRP A 457 20.96 -11.08 -3.09
C TRP A 457 21.64 -10.93 -1.74
N ASN A 458 21.12 -10.02 -0.92
CA ASN A 458 21.63 -9.77 0.43
C ASN A 458 21.01 -10.77 1.41
N THR A 459 21.87 -11.48 2.14
CA THR A 459 21.45 -12.51 3.09
C THR A 459 22.50 -12.72 4.19
N VAL A 460 22.33 -13.77 5.01
CA VAL A 460 23.24 -14.12 6.09
C VAL A 460 23.66 -15.58 6.05
N TYR A 461 24.91 -15.85 6.43
CA TYR A 461 25.34 -17.20 6.85
C TYR A 461 25.45 -17.25 8.38
N LEU A 462 25.50 -18.46 8.93
CA LEU A 462 25.35 -18.71 10.37
C LEU A 462 26.68 -19.10 11.02
N GLY A 463 26.85 -18.68 12.27
CA GLY A 463 27.94 -19.12 13.14
C GLY A 463 27.43 -19.75 14.44
N ASN A 464 28.32 -20.49 15.11
CA ASN A 464 28.08 -21.13 16.41
C ASN A 464 26.96 -22.20 16.43
N LEU A 465 26.55 -22.71 15.27
CA LEU A 465 25.66 -23.87 15.20
C LEU A 465 26.31 -25.08 15.87
N LYS A 466 25.51 -25.90 16.54
CA LYS A 466 25.97 -27.16 17.14
C LYS A 466 25.82 -28.34 16.17
N ASN A 467 24.71 -28.37 15.43
CA ASN A 467 24.47 -29.37 14.41
C ASN A 467 24.16 -28.67 13.09
N VAL A 468 25.02 -28.86 12.11
CA VAL A 468 24.88 -28.25 10.79
C VAL A 468 24.21 -29.24 9.85
N TYR A 469 23.07 -28.86 9.30
CA TYR A 469 22.35 -29.65 8.29
C TYR A 469 22.63 -29.18 6.88
N SER A 470 22.98 -27.90 6.71
CA SER A 470 23.27 -27.33 5.41
C SER A 470 24.37 -26.29 5.44
N TYR A 471 25.20 -26.31 4.40
CA TYR A 471 26.26 -25.33 4.18
C TYR A 471 26.54 -25.18 2.69
N ALA A 472 27.22 -24.10 2.32
CA ALA A 472 27.75 -23.90 0.98
C ALA A 472 29.27 -23.72 1.04
N ASP A 473 29.98 -24.17 0.00
CA ASP A 473 31.37 -23.76 -0.21
C ASP A 473 31.40 -22.49 -1.05
N PHE A 474 31.97 -21.43 -0.50
CA PHE A 474 32.15 -20.17 -1.20
C PHE A 474 33.60 -19.68 -1.04
N ASN A 475 34.34 -19.70 -2.15
CA ASN A 475 35.74 -19.31 -2.21
C ASN A 475 36.63 -20.04 -1.18
N GLY A 476 36.41 -21.35 -0.99
CA GLY A 476 37.17 -22.18 -0.06
C GLY A 476 36.79 -21.95 1.42
N LYS A 477 35.70 -21.21 1.68
CA LYS A 477 35.12 -21.06 3.00
C LYS A 477 33.79 -21.78 3.07
N LYS A 478 33.63 -22.58 4.12
CA LYS A 478 32.36 -23.20 4.47
C LYS A 478 31.43 -22.15 5.09
N LEU A 479 30.29 -21.91 4.46
CA LEU A 479 29.25 -21.01 4.93
C LEU A 479 28.08 -21.87 5.43
N ASP A 480 27.96 -22.05 6.74
CA ASP A 480 26.83 -22.78 7.30
C ASP A 480 25.54 -21.96 7.10
N CYS A 481 24.47 -22.60 6.63
CA CYS A 481 23.21 -21.92 6.35
C CYS A 481 22.02 -22.49 7.11
N ILE A 482 22.02 -23.75 7.54
CA ILE A 482 20.91 -24.34 8.30
C ILE A 482 21.45 -25.26 9.38
N GLY A 483 20.93 -25.13 10.60
CA GLY A 483 21.28 -26.02 11.69
C GLY A 483 20.48 -25.79 12.97
N THR A 484 20.85 -26.50 14.02
CA THR A 484 20.34 -26.31 15.39
C THR A 484 21.45 -25.87 16.34
N GLY A 485 21.04 -25.15 17.39
CA GLY A 485 21.87 -24.86 18.56
C GLY A 485 21.84 -26.04 19.55
N GLU A 486 21.82 -25.74 20.85
CA GLU A 486 21.70 -26.78 21.88
C GLU A 486 20.34 -27.49 21.87
N ASN A 487 19.29 -26.76 21.50
CA ASN A 487 17.93 -27.27 21.41
C ASN A 487 17.64 -27.77 20.00
N GLN A 488 17.40 -29.08 19.86
CA GLN A 488 17.16 -29.72 18.56
C GLN A 488 15.82 -29.33 17.91
N ASN A 489 14.88 -28.80 18.68
CA ASN A 489 13.59 -28.34 18.16
C ASN A 489 13.64 -26.90 17.65
N ILE A 490 14.82 -26.23 17.70
CA ILE A 490 15.00 -24.85 17.26
C ILE A 490 15.98 -24.81 16.08
N TYR A 491 15.44 -24.59 14.90
CA TYR A 491 16.15 -24.49 13.65
C TYR A 491 16.46 -23.03 13.33
N PHE A 492 17.71 -22.78 12.93
CA PHE A 492 18.18 -21.49 12.45
C PHE A 492 18.43 -21.59 10.96
N ILE A 493 17.90 -20.63 10.21
CA ILE A 493 17.88 -20.62 8.74
C ILE A 493 18.51 -19.31 8.25
N GLY A 494 19.62 -19.42 7.54
CA GLY A 494 20.27 -18.35 6.79
C GLY A 494 19.88 -18.41 5.31
N PHE A 495 20.63 -17.68 4.48
CA PHE A 495 20.50 -17.62 3.02
C PHE A 495 19.16 -17.08 2.48
N ASN A 496 18.14 -16.87 3.31
CA ASN A 496 16.82 -16.36 2.90
C ASN A 496 16.13 -17.31 1.88
N LEU A 497 16.27 -18.61 2.13
CA LEU A 497 15.85 -19.67 1.21
C LEU A 497 14.35 -19.67 0.92
N LEU A 498 13.53 -19.34 1.93
CA LEU A 498 12.06 -19.26 1.78
C LEU A 498 11.67 -18.20 0.76
N TYR A 499 12.23 -16.99 0.88
CA TYR A 499 11.94 -15.91 -0.05
C TYR A 499 12.45 -16.24 -1.46
N HIS A 500 13.64 -16.83 -1.58
CA HIS A 500 14.17 -17.28 -2.87
C HIS A 500 13.22 -18.24 -3.58
N ASP A 501 12.70 -19.24 -2.87
CA ASP A 501 11.77 -20.21 -3.44
C ASP A 501 10.43 -19.57 -3.84
N ILE A 502 9.92 -18.61 -3.05
CA ILE A 502 8.71 -17.84 -3.41
C ILE A 502 8.93 -16.98 -4.67
N GLU A 503 10.14 -16.48 -4.89
CA GLU A 503 10.48 -15.67 -6.06
C GLU A 503 10.78 -16.52 -7.31
N THR A 504 11.47 -17.64 -7.16
CA THR A 504 12.03 -18.41 -8.29
C THR A 504 11.31 -19.73 -8.58
N PHE A 505 10.39 -20.16 -7.72
CA PHE A 505 9.73 -21.47 -7.78
C PHE A 505 10.76 -22.60 -7.94
N ASP A 506 11.76 -22.60 -7.05
CA ASP A 506 12.88 -23.54 -7.12
C ASP A 506 12.57 -24.80 -6.33
N ASP A 507 12.10 -25.83 -7.05
CA ASP A 507 11.76 -27.15 -6.49
C ASP A 507 12.92 -27.75 -5.65
N SER A 508 14.17 -27.42 -5.97
CA SER A 508 15.34 -27.91 -5.24
C SER A 508 15.47 -27.26 -3.86
N ILE A 509 15.14 -25.98 -3.75
CA ILE A 509 15.07 -25.27 -2.48
C ILE A 509 13.78 -25.61 -1.74
N ARG A 510 12.66 -25.78 -2.46
CA ARG A 510 11.39 -26.27 -1.90
C ARG A 510 11.60 -27.59 -1.16
N TYR A 511 12.34 -28.53 -1.74
CA TYR A 511 12.69 -29.80 -1.09
C TYR A 511 13.38 -29.59 0.27
N ILE A 512 14.33 -28.64 0.37
CA ILE A 512 15.00 -28.32 1.64
C ILE A 512 13.99 -27.76 2.66
N ILE A 513 13.13 -26.84 2.23
CA ILE A 513 12.14 -26.19 3.08
C ILE A 513 11.11 -27.21 3.58
N ASP A 514 10.57 -28.06 2.71
CA ASP A 514 9.60 -29.11 3.04
C ASP A 514 10.18 -30.10 4.07
N ASP A 515 11.43 -30.53 3.88
CA ASP A 515 12.11 -31.48 4.77
C ASP A 515 12.46 -30.87 6.15
N ILE A 516 12.73 -29.56 6.23
CA ILE A 516 13.01 -28.88 7.51
C ILE A 516 11.72 -28.58 8.27
N PHE A 517 10.75 -27.99 7.59
CA PHE A 517 9.52 -27.55 8.22
C PHE A 517 8.61 -28.74 8.57
N GLU A 518 8.76 -29.87 7.87
CA GLU A 518 7.91 -31.05 8.02
C GLU A 518 6.41 -30.68 7.95
N CYS A 519 6.12 -29.73 7.06
CA CYS A 519 4.79 -29.19 6.82
C CYS A 519 4.30 -29.67 5.46
N ASP A 520 3.01 -29.95 5.38
CA ASP A 520 2.34 -30.24 4.12
C ASP A 520 1.64 -28.96 3.65
N GLY A 521 2.09 -28.41 2.52
CA GLY A 521 1.54 -27.19 1.92
C GLY A 521 0.09 -27.33 1.43
N SER A 522 -0.45 -28.55 1.37
CA SER A 522 -1.86 -28.81 1.06
C SER A 522 -2.78 -28.70 2.28
N ILE A 523 -2.24 -28.60 3.50
CA ILE A 523 -3.02 -28.42 4.72
C ILE A 523 -3.45 -26.95 4.83
N LEU A 524 -4.76 -26.76 4.78
CA LEU A 524 -5.41 -25.47 5.00
C LEU A 524 -5.82 -25.30 6.47
N PRO A 525 -5.88 -24.04 6.96
CA PRO A 525 -6.45 -23.80 8.27
C PRO A 525 -7.91 -24.24 8.30
N LYS A 526 -8.36 -24.78 9.43
CA LYS A 526 -9.76 -25.17 9.56
C LYS A 526 -10.61 -23.91 9.68
N ARG A 527 -11.59 -23.77 8.78
CA ARG A 527 -12.61 -22.70 8.79
C ARG A 527 -13.98 -23.31 8.93
N GLU A 528 -14.63 -23.02 10.04
CA GLU A 528 -16.04 -23.35 10.24
C GLU A 528 -16.90 -22.15 9.86
N LEU A 529 -17.80 -22.35 8.88
CA LEU A 529 -18.76 -21.34 8.46
C LEU A 529 -19.95 -21.37 9.41
N VAL A 530 -20.15 -20.26 10.11
CA VAL A 530 -21.24 -20.12 11.07
C VAL A 530 -22.17 -19.00 10.65
N ARG A 531 -23.47 -19.21 10.83
CA ARG A 531 -24.46 -18.18 10.54
C ARG A 531 -24.16 -16.92 11.36
N LEU A 532 -24.24 -15.77 10.71
CA LEU A 532 -24.06 -14.46 11.32
C LEU A 532 -25.09 -13.50 10.76
N ASP A 533 -25.86 -12.85 11.63
CA ASP A 533 -26.81 -11.82 11.20
C ASP A 533 -26.20 -10.44 11.49
N VAL A 534 -26.06 -9.60 10.46
CA VAL A 534 -25.50 -8.26 10.57
C VAL A 534 -26.47 -7.23 9.99
N ASP A 535 -26.87 -6.27 10.83
CA ASP A 535 -27.74 -5.16 10.46
C ASP A 535 -26.92 -3.85 10.44
N TYR A 536 -26.86 -3.22 9.27
CA TYR A 536 -26.13 -1.96 9.05
C TYR A 536 -27.10 -0.79 9.13
N LYS A 537 -26.90 0.09 10.11
CA LYS A 537 -27.64 1.33 10.29
C LYS A 537 -26.73 2.52 10.01
N LYS A 538 -27.33 3.71 9.99
CA LYS A 538 -26.65 4.98 9.69
C LYS A 538 -25.40 5.22 10.57
N ASP A 539 -25.49 4.96 11.87
CA ASP A 539 -24.44 5.23 12.86
C ASP A 539 -24.14 4.03 13.78
N GLU A 540 -24.65 2.85 13.42
CA GLU A 540 -24.50 1.64 14.22
C GLU A 540 -24.45 0.40 13.33
N ILE A 541 -23.63 -0.59 13.70
CA ILE A 541 -23.66 -1.95 13.15
C ILE A 541 -24.06 -2.90 14.27
N ILE A 542 -25.13 -3.66 14.06
CA ILE A 542 -25.62 -4.65 15.03
C ILE A 542 -25.26 -6.04 14.52
N ILE A 543 -24.46 -6.75 15.28
CA ILE A 543 -23.97 -8.10 14.97
C ILE A 543 -24.62 -9.07 15.94
N ASN A 544 -25.36 -10.05 15.44
CA ASN A 544 -25.90 -11.15 16.24
C ASN A 544 -25.14 -12.42 15.91
N SER A 545 -24.32 -12.88 16.86
CA SER A 545 -23.60 -14.14 16.75
C SER A 545 -24.27 -15.22 17.59
N TYR A 546 -24.37 -16.43 17.04
CA TYR A 546 -24.87 -17.61 17.75
C TYR A 546 -23.74 -18.42 18.41
N TYR A 547 -22.47 -18.06 18.12
CA TYR A 547 -21.27 -18.78 18.53
C TYR A 547 -20.22 -17.81 19.11
N ASP A 548 -19.27 -18.37 19.84
CA ASP A 548 -18.12 -17.61 20.36
C ASP A 548 -17.00 -17.53 19.33
N ASN A 549 -16.13 -16.52 19.46
CA ASN A 549 -14.93 -16.36 18.62
C ASN A 549 -15.20 -16.30 17.11
N VAL A 550 -16.28 -15.64 16.69
CA VAL A 550 -16.68 -15.53 15.28
C VAL A 550 -16.01 -14.32 14.65
N ASN A 551 -15.23 -14.56 13.58
CA ASN A 551 -14.81 -13.52 12.66
C ASN A 551 -16.01 -13.06 11.84
N THR A 552 -16.34 -11.78 11.97
CA THR A 552 -17.53 -11.17 11.37
C THR A 552 -17.36 -10.76 9.91
N ASN A 553 -16.16 -10.93 9.36
CA ASN A 553 -15.69 -10.38 8.09
C ASN A 553 -15.73 -8.83 8.02
N ILE A 554 -16.03 -8.14 9.13
CA ILE A 554 -16.02 -6.68 9.22
C ILE A 554 -14.62 -6.23 9.58
N ALA A 555 -14.05 -5.35 8.75
CA ALA A 555 -12.76 -4.74 9.00
C ALA A 555 -12.81 -3.85 10.25
N PHE A 556 -11.82 -3.94 11.13
CA PHE A 556 -11.74 -3.07 12.28
C PHE A 556 -11.50 -1.61 11.84
N GLN A 557 -12.17 -0.67 12.50
CA GLN A 557 -11.97 0.75 12.35
C GLN A 557 -11.86 1.41 13.73
N ASP A 558 -11.01 2.43 13.85
CA ASP A 558 -10.76 3.13 15.11
C ASP A 558 -11.95 3.98 15.60
N ASN A 559 -12.96 4.15 14.75
CA ASN A 559 -14.20 4.89 15.00
C ASN A 559 -15.29 4.01 15.63
N PHE A 560 -15.05 2.70 15.78
CA PHE A 560 -16.01 1.80 16.40
C PHE A 560 -15.96 1.89 17.92
N ARG A 561 -17.13 2.00 18.55
CA ARG A 561 -17.30 1.94 20.00
C ARG A 561 -18.32 0.86 20.33
N SER A 562 -17.98 -0.02 21.27
CA SER A 562 -18.89 -1.05 21.76
C SER A 562 -18.87 -1.11 23.28
N LEU A 563 -20.02 -1.45 23.86
CA LEU A 563 -20.12 -1.76 25.29
C LEU A 563 -19.60 -3.16 25.61
N LYS A 564 -19.64 -4.07 24.63
CA LYS A 564 -19.00 -5.39 24.75
C LYS A 564 -17.55 -5.29 24.30
N ASN A 565 -16.71 -6.13 24.88
CA ASN A 565 -15.34 -6.26 24.42
C ASN A 565 -15.34 -6.84 23.00
N ILE A 566 -14.65 -6.17 22.08
CA ILE A 566 -14.43 -6.65 20.72
C ILE A 566 -12.97 -7.02 20.58
N LYS A 567 -12.71 -8.18 19.99
CA LYS A 567 -11.35 -8.63 19.69
C LYS A 567 -11.06 -8.35 18.22
N THR A 568 -9.80 -8.29 17.87
CA THR A 568 -9.35 -8.18 16.47
C THR A 568 -8.41 -9.33 16.15
N ASP A 569 -8.58 -9.92 14.97
CA ASP A 569 -7.68 -10.91 14.42
C ASP A 569 -7.52 -10.66 12.92
N ASN A 570 -6.27 -10.60 12.45
CA ASN A 570 -5.93 -10.30 11.05
C ASN A 570 -6.73 -9.12 10.44
N ASN A 571 -6.84 -8.01 11.19
CA ASN A 571 -7.58 -6.77 10.84
C ASN A 571 -9.11 -6.86 10.83
N LEU A 572 -9.69 -7.99 11.27
CA LEU A 572 -11.13 -8.23 11.29
C LEU A 572 -11.66 -8.29 12.72
N ILE A 573 -12.93 -7.92 12.89
CA ILE A 573 -13.60 -7.92 14.19
C ILE A 573 -14.04 -9.34 14.53
N ILE A 574 -13.64 -9.79 15.72
CA ILE A 574 -14.06 -11.04 16.33
C ILE A 574 -15.03 -10.74 17.47
N VAL A 575 -16.17 -11.44 17.46
CA VAL A 575 -17.22 -11.32 18.49
C VAL A 575 -17.52 -12.66 19.12
N ASP A 576 -17.90 -12.62 20.39
CA ASP A 576 -18.43 -13.78 21.11
C ASP A 576 -19.96 -13.84 20.97
N LYS A 577 -20.58 -14.90 21.49
CA LYS A 577 -22.02 -15.17 21.34
C LYS A 577 -22.88 -14.03 21.87
N GLY A 578 -24.00 -13.80 21.17
CA GLY A 578 -25.02 -12.81 21.47
C GLY A 578 -24.93 -11.57 20.58
N THR A 579 -25.60 -10.50 21.01
CA THR A 579 -25.65 -9.24 20.27
C THR A 579 -24.47 -8.33 20.64
N THR A 580 -23.76 -7.84 19.64
CA THR A 580 -22.71 -6.83 19.74
C THR A 580 -23.12 -5.62 18.91
N LYS A 581 -23.11 -4.44 19.53
CA LYS A 581 -23.43 -3.17 18.87
C LYS A 581 -22.17 -2.36 18.69
N LEU A 582 -21.85 -2.00 17.45
CA LEU A 582 -20.73 -1.14 17.10
C LEU A 582 -21.29 0.24 16.71
N ARG A 583 -21.17 1.21 17.61
CA ARG A 583 -21.50 2.60 17.29
C ARG A 583 -20.36 3.23 16.51
N ILE A 584 -20.70 3.89 15.39
CA ILE A 584 -19.76 4.64 14.57
C ILE A 584 -19.71 6.06 15.13
N VAL A 585 -18.54 6.49 15.62
CA VAL A 585 -18.36 7.83 16.20
C VAL A 585 -17.32 8.63 15.42
N TYR A 586 -17.33 9.94 15.56
CA TYR A 586 -16.27 10.77 14.99
C TYR A 586 -14.96 10.56 15.76
N SER A 587 -14.02 9.79 15.19
CA SER A 587 -12.71 9.53 15.77
C SER A 587 -11.97 10.84 16.07
N TYR A 588 -11.26 10.90 17.20
CA TYR A 588 -10.42 12.04 17.59
C TYR A 588 -11.09 13.44 17.62
N PHE A 589 -12.43 13.53 17.67
CA PHE A 589 -13.15 14.81 17.65
C PHE A 589 -12.60 15.85 18.64
N LYS A 590 -12.37 15.45 19.90
CA LYS A 590 -11.84 16.36 20.93
C LYS A 590 -10.43 16.87 20.59
N THR A 591 -9.55 15.99 20.12
CA THR A 591 -8.19 16.34 19.72
C THR A 591 -8.22 17.29 18.52
N GLY A 592 -9.02 16.98 17.50
CA GLY A 592 -9.20 17.83 16.33
C GLY A 592 -9.78 19.20 16.68
N LEU A 593 -10.73 19.27 17.61
CA LEU A 593 -11.29 20.52 18.12
C LEU A 593 -10.23 21.39 18.81
N ILE A 594 -9.39 20.80 19.67
CA ILE A 594 -8.30 21.53 20.34
C ILE A 594 -7.33 22.12 19.31
N VAL A 595 -6.90 21.32 18.33
CA VAL A 595 -6.01 21.77 17.25
C VAL A 595 -6.64 22.90 16.44
N THR A 596 -7.95 22.80 16.17
CA THR A 596 -8.73 23.85 15.48
C THR A 596 -8.73 25.16 16.24
N VAL A 597 -9.04 25.12 17.54
CA VAL A 597 -9.07 26.33 18.39
C VAL A 597 -7.68 26.98 18.46
N ILE A 598 -6.62 26.18 18.64
CA ILE A 598 -5.23 26.68 18.62
C ILE A 598 -4.90 27.32 17.27
N GLY A 599 -5.28 26.66 16.17
CA GLY A 599 -5.09 27.19 14.81
C GLY A 599 -5.74 28.55 14.62
N ILE A 600 -6.99 28.71 15.07
CA ILE A 600 -7.72 30.00 15.00
C ILE A 600 -7.02 31.08 15.82
N ILE A 601 -6.60 30.76 17.06
CA ILE A 601 -5.91 31.74 17.92
C ILE A 601 -4.61 32.20 17.28
N LEU A 602 -3.80 31.27 16.79
CA LEU A 602 -2.54 31.59 16.14
C LEU A 602 -2.73 32.39 14.84
N GLU A 603 -3.78 32.09 14.07
CA GLU A 603 -4.09 32.83 12.85
C GLU A 603 -4.46 34.28 13.15
N ILE A 604 -5.26 34.51 14.20
CA ILE A 604 -5.59 35.85 14.67
C ILE A 604 -4.32 36.59 15.09
N VAL A 605 -3.38 35.93 15.78
CA VAL A 605 -2.10 36.53 16.16
C VAL A 605 -1.28 36.91 14.91
N VAL A 606 -1.17 36.02 13.93
CA VAL A 606 -0.47 36.29 12.67
C VAL A 606 -1.10 37.47 11.92
N LEU A 607 -2.43 37.55 11.87
CA LEU A 607 -3.15 38.66 11.25
C LEU A 607 -2.91 39.99 11.98
N ILE A 608 -2.94 40.00 13.32
CA ILE A 608 -2.64 41.21 14.11
C ILE A 608 -1.21 41.68 13.85
N LEU A 609 -0.23 40.77 13.83
CA LEU A 609 1.16 41.10 13.54
C LEU A 609 1.32 41.66 12.12
N PHE A 610 0.68 41.02 11.12
CA PHE A 610 0.68 41.50 9.74
C PHE A 610 0.10 42.92 9.62
N ILE A 611 -1.04 43.21 10.26
CA ILE A 611 -1.67 44.54 10.22
C ILE A 611 -0.77 45.58 10.88
N LYS A 612 -0.26 45.29 12.09
CA LYS A 612 0.61 46.20 12.83
C LYS A 612 1.84 46.58 12.00
N ASP A 613 2.44 45.59 11.36
CA ASP A 613 3.65 45.76 10.58
C ASP A 613 3.41 46.53 9.27
N ASN A 614 2.26 46.30 8.60
CA ASN A 614 1.86 47.12 7.44
C ASN A 614 1.60 48.58 7.83
N THR A 615 1.02 48.81 9.01
CA THR A 615 0.72 50.17 9.48
C THR A 615 2.00 50.94 9.81
N ASN A 616 3.04 50.25 10.30
CA ASN A 616 4.36 50.85 10.53
C ASN A 616 5.09 51.16 9.23
N ASP A 617 5.03 50.27 8.23
CA ASP A 617 5.67 50.48 6.92
C ASP A 617 5.01 51.67 6.17
N GLU A 618 3.68 51.86 6.24
CA GLU A 618 2.98 53.04 5.69
C GLU A 618 3.31 54.37 6.42
N CYS A 619 3.70 54.29 7.69
CA CYS A 619 4.14 55.46 8.46
C CYS A 619 5.59 55.84 8.13
N GLU A 620 6.46 54.89 7.80
CA GLU A 620 7.86 55.15 7.39
C GLU A 620 7.96 55.70 5.96
N GLU A 621 7.10 55.29 5.01
CA GLU A 621 7.08 55.86 3.64
C GLU A 621 6.59 57.31 3.55
N LYS A 622 6.01 57.87 4.64
CA LYS A 622 5.51 59.25 4.70
C LYS A 622 6.50 60.26 5.31
N PHE A 623 7.71 59.82 5.67
CA PHE A 623 8.84 60.66 6.08
C PHE A 623 10.01 60.52 5.11
#